data_AF-A0A955E5J3-F1
#
_entry.id   AF-A0A955E5J3-F1
#
_cell.length_a   1.000
_cell.length_b   1.000
_cell.length_c   1.000
_cell.angle_alpha   90.00
_cell.angle_beta   90.00
_cell.angle_gamma   90.00
#
_symmetry.space_group_name_H-M   'P 1'
#
loop_
_entity.id
_entity.type
_entity.pdbx_description
1 polymer ?
#
loop_
_entity_poly.entity_id
_entity_poly.type
_entity_poly.pdbx_seq_one_letter_code
_entity_poly.pdbx_strand_id
1 'polypeptide(L)'
;MPYTLKPADQGFGVDIENTEYLKDHLDTGDRWTLNFGPQHPATHTTLRLVLELDGERIARCTPHIGYLHSGFEKLGEALDYNQYVTIVSRMNYLS
;
A
#
# COMPACT_ATOMS: atom_id res chain seq x y z
N MET A 1 4.73 -29.97 12.36
CA MET A 1 4.44 -28.52 12.33
C MET A 1 3.58 -28.24 11.11
N PRO A 2 2.29 -27.90 11.24
CA PRO A 2 1.31 -28.06 10.17
C PRO A 2 1.06 -26.83 9.27
N TYR A 3 1.91 -25.80 9.28
CA TYR A 3 1.66 -24.55 8.53
C TYR A 3 2.80 -24.13 7.59
N THR A 4 3.34 -25.09 6.83
CA THR A 4 4.10 -24.75 5.62
C THR A 4 3.11 -24.34 4.53
N LEU A 5 2.94 -23.02 4.36
CA LEU A 5 2.21 -22.45 3.23
C LEU A 5 2.95 -22.85 1.94
N LYS A 6 2.34 -23.72 1.13
CA LYS A 6 2.76 -23.97 -0.24
C LYS A 6 2.22 -22.82 -1.10
N PRO A 7 3.00 -22.28 -2.05
CA PRO A 7 2.45 -21.34 -3.02
C PRO A 7 1.34 -22.08 -3.80
N ALA A 8 0.12 -21.56 -3.75
CA ALA A 8 -0.96 -22.09 -4.58
C ALA A 8 -0.58 -21.88 -6.05
N ASP A 9 -0.81 -22.90 -6.89
CA ASP A 9 -0.51 -22.92 -8.33
C ASP A 9 -1.30 -21.89 -9.17
N GLN A 10 -2.04 -20.99 -8.51
CA GLN A 10 -2.65 -19.82 -9.13
C GLN A 10 -1.99 -18.60 -8.52
N GLY A 11 -1.16 -17.92 -9.32
CA GLY A 11 -0.56 -16.65 -8.93
C GLY A 11 -1.64 -15.74 -8.36
N PHE A 12 -1.35 -15.11 -7.23
CA PHE A 12 -2.25 -14.17 -6.59
C PHE A 12 -2.73 -13.15 -7.62
N GLY A 13 -3.92 -13.37 -8.18
CA GLY A 13 -4.65 -12.35 -8.90
C GLY A 13 -4.95 -11.31 -7.86
N VAL A 14 -4.16 -10.23 -7.83
CA VAL A 14 -4.28 -9.12 -6.88
C VAL A 14 -5.48 -8.24 -7.24
N ASP A 15 -6.56 -8.87 -7.68
CA ASP A 15 -7.81 -8.22 -8.01
C ASP A 15 -8.58 -8.04 -6.70
N ILE A 16 -8.78 -6.77 -6.34
CA ILE A 16 -9.50 -6.29 -5.15
C ILE A 16 -10.90 -6.91 -5.01
N GLU A 17 -11.48 -7.41 -6.11
CA GLU A 17 -12.83 -7.97 -6.13
C GLU A 17 -12.88 -9.51 -6.20
N ASN A 18 -11.75 -10.21 -6.34
CA ASN A 18 -11.75 -11.66 -6.64
C ASN A 18 -10.70 -12.47 -5.87
N THR A 19 -10.40 -12.09 -4.62
CA THR A 19 -9.69 -13.03 -3.73
C THR A 19 -10.67 -14.12 -3.32
N GLU A 20 -10.41 -15.37 -3.70
CA GLU A 20 -11.24 -16.56 -3.41
C GLU A 20 -11.60 -16.68 -1.90
N TYR A 21 -10.70 -16.22 -1.03
CA TYR A 21 -10.89 -16.12 0.42
C TYR A 21 -12.11 -15.27 0.85
N LEU A 22 -12.42 -14.19 0.13
CA LEU A 22 -13.51 -13.27 0.45
C LEU A 22 -14.89 -13.79 0.02
N LYS A 23 -14.95 -14.82 -0.83
CA LYS A 23 -16.23 -15.39 -1.31
C LYS A 23 -16.98 -16.13 -0.20
N ASP A 24 -16.25 -16.75 0.72
CA ASP A 24 -16.82 -17.58 1.80
C ASP A 24 -16.95 -16.85 3.15
N HIS A 25 -16.36 -15.65 3.29
CA HIS A 25 -16.32 -14.88 4.56
C HIS A 25 -17.11 -13.56 4.46
N LEU A 26 -18.29 -13.59 3.82
CA LEU A 26 -19.19 -12.43 3.76
C LEU A 26 -19.70 -12.10 5.18
N ASP A 27 -19.16 -11.02 5.77
CA ASP A 27 -19.68 -10.36 6.99
C ASP A 27 -19.84 -11.25 8.24
N THR A 28 -18.80 -12.02 8.57
CA THR A 28 -18.64 -12.47 9.95
C THR A 28 -18.46 -11.25 10.86
N GLY A 29 -19.26 -11.10 11.92
CA GLY A 29 -19.31 -9.92 12.81
C GLY A 29 -18.02 -9.55 13.55
N ASP A 30 -16.92 -10.26 13.27
CA ASP A 30 -15.60 -10.12 13.89
C ASP A 30 -14.56 -9.47 12.96
N ARG A 31 -14.98 -8.74 11.92
CA ARG A 31 -14.04 -7.94 11.11
C ARG A 31 -13.58 -6.70 11.87
N TRP A 32 -12.27 -6.59 12.09
CA TRP A 32 -11.67 -5.45 12.78
C TRP A 32 -11.04 -4.49 11.79
N THR A 33 -11.35 -3.20 11.92
CA THR A 33 -10.67 -2.16 11.17
C THR A 33 -9.50 -1.61 11.99
N LEU A 34 -8.28 -1.86 11.53
CA LEU A 34 -7.06 -1.33 12.13
C LEU A 34 -6.47 -0.24 11.25
N ASN A 35 -6.29 0.95 11.82
CA ASN A 35 -5.67 2.09 11.13
C ASN A 35 -4.19 2.19 11.52
N PHE A 36 -3.30 1.80 10.61
CA PHE A 36 -1.88 2.12 10.71
C PHE A 36 -1.66 3.58 10.32
N GLY A 37 -1.31 4.40 11.30
CA GLY A 37 -1.06 5.83 11.12
C GLY A 37 0.16 6.12 10.24
N PRO A 38 0.24 7.33 9.64
CA PRO A 38 1.25 7.67 8.64
C PRO A 38 2.69 7.76 9.15
N GLN A 39 2.94 7.82 10.46
CA GLN A 39 4.29 7.82 11.06
C GLN A 39 4.55 6.56 11.88
N HIS A 40 3.77 5.50 11.66
CA HIS A 40 3.92 4.29 12.46
C HIS A 40 5.33 3.69 12.24
N PRO A 41 6.08 3.32 13.29
CA PRO A 41 7.47 2.84 13.16
C PRO A 41 7.60 1.53 12.36
N ALA A 42 6.49 0.81 12.16
CA ALA A 42 6.46 -0.39 11.31
C ALA A 42 6.37 -0.09 9.80
N THR A 43 6.10 1.15 9.39
CA THR A 43 6.09 1.56 7.97
C THR A 43 7.35 2.33 7.64
N HIS A 44 8.06 1.93 6.58
CA HIS A 44 9.13 2.75 6.04
C HIS A 44 8.52 3.97 5.32
N THR A 45 9.03 5.16 5.67
CA THR A 45 8.50 6.44 5.19
C THR A 45 7.05 6.70 5.66
N THR A 46 6.37 7.68 5.06
CA THR A 46 5.03 8.10 5.45
C THR A 46 3.96 7.38 4.62
N LEU A 47 3.30 6.40 5.23
CA LEU A 47 2.22 5.64 4.60
C LEU A 47 1.14 5.33 5.62
N ARG A 48 -0.12 5.62 5.29
CA ARG A 48 -1.27 5.23 6.11
C ARG A 48 -1.94 4.02 5.47
N LEU A 49 -2.18 2.98 6.26
CA LEU A 49 -2.89 1.78 5.82
C LEU A 49 -4.12 1.57 6.70
N VAL A 50 -5.29 1.53 6.07
CA VAL A 50 -6.51 1.07 6.74
C VAL A 50 -6.69 -0.39 6.39
N LEU A 51 -6.46 -1.25 7.38
CA LEU A 51 -6.54 -2.70 7.24
C LEU A 51 -7.88 -3.19 7.80
N GLU A 52 -8.53 -4.05 7.03
CA GLU A 52 -9.63 -4.88 7.53
C GLU A 52 -9.03 -6.26 7.84
N LEU A 53 -9.07 -6.62 9.11
CA LEU A 53 -8.52 -7.84 9.65
C LEU A 53 -9.63 -8.83 9.97
N ASP A 54 -9.36 -10.09 9.65
CA ASP A 54 -10.11 -11.26 10.07
C ASP A 54 -9.17 -12.06 11.00
N GLY A 55 -9.25 -11.75 12.30
CA GLY A 55 -8.27 -12.20 13.30
C GLY A 55 -6.85 -11.75 12.96
N GLU A 56 -5.96 -12.71 12.70
CA GLU A 56 -4.55 -12.45 12.33
C GLU A 56 -4.33 -12.30 10.82
N ARG A 57 -5.35 -12.53 9.99
CA ARG A 57 -5.27 -12.43 8.53
C ARG A 57 -5.78 -11.08 8.03
N ILE A 58 -5.13 -10.56 6.99
CA ILE A 58 -5.57 -9.34 6.32
C ILE A 58 -6.61 -9.73 5.26
N ALA A 59 -7.84 -9.28 5.45
CA ALA A 59 -8.92 -9.47 4.48
C ALA A 59 -8.87 -8.40 3.38
N ARG A 60 -8.61 -7.14 3.76
CA ARG A 60 -8.46 -6.01 2.83
C ARG A 60 -7.46 -5.00 3.35
N CYS A 61 -6.73 -4.35 2.44
CA CYS A 61 -5.85 -3.22 2.75
C CYS A 61 -6.21 -2.05 1.84
N THR A 62 -6.55 -0.90 2.43
CA THR A 62 -6.74 0.35 1.69
C THR A 62 -5.57 1.29 2.00
N PRO A 63 -4.61 1.44 1.06
CA PRO A 63 -3.51 2.36 1.24
C PRO A 63 -3.95 3.80 0.95
N HIS A 64 -3.60 4.71 1.86
CA HIS A 64 -3.72 6.15 1.64
C HIS A 64 -2.33 6.72 1.36
N ILE A 65 -2.12 7.14 0.11
CA ILE A 65 -0.89 7.75 -0.40
C ILE A 65 -1.03 9.27 -0.53
N GLY A 66 0.06 9.97 -0.84
CA GLY A 66 0.04 11.41 -1.13
C GLY A 66 0.47 12.32 0.02
N TYR A 67 0.81 11.78 1.20
CA TYR A 67 1.38 12.55 2.31
C TYR A 67 2.70 13.27 1.98
N LEU A 68 3.40 12.78 0.95
CA LEU A 68 4.67 13.32 0.47
C LEU A 68 4.57 13.79 -0.99
N HIS A 69 3.36 14.19 -1.43
CA HIS A 69 3.17 14.77 -2.75
C HIS A 69 3.78 16.18 -2.82
N SER A 70 4.89 16.30 -3.54
CA SER A 70 5.67 17.55 -3.64
C SER A 70 5.44 18.33 -4.94
N GLY A 71 4.48 17.92 -5.78
CA GLY A 71 4.11 18.66 -7.00
C GLY A 71 5.22 18.70 -8.08
N PHE A 72 6.01 17.63 -8.20
CA PHE A 72 7.13 17.55 -9.16
C PHE A 72 6.70 17.85 -10.61
N GLU A 73 5.56 17.31 -11.05
CA GLU A 73 5.01 17.57 -12.38
C GLU A 73 4.73 19.05 -12.61
N LYS A 74 4.18 19.74 -11.59
CA LYS A 74 3.89 21.18 -11.69
C LYS A 74 5.17 22.03 -11.71
N LEU A 75 6.19 21.61 -10.97
CA LEU A 75 7.50 22.26 -11.01
C LEU A 75 8.19 22.07 -12.36
N GLY A 76 7.98 20.92 -13.01
CA GLY A 76 8.46 20.64 -14.36
C GLY A 76 7.87 21.56 -15.44
N GLU A 77 6.65 22.08 -15.24
CA GLU A 77 6.06 23.08 -16.14
C GLU A 77 6.68 24.47 -16.00
N ALA A 78 7.21 24.80 -14.81
CA ALA A 78 7.69 26.13 -14.48
C ALA A 78 9.20 26.33 -14.66
N LEU A 79 9.98 25.23 -14.68
CA LEU A 79 11.44 25.25 -14.70
C LEU A 79 11.99 24.88 -16.07
N ASP A 80 13.10 25.50 -16.45
CA ASP A 80 13.84 25.08 -17.64
C ASP A 80 14.50 23.71 -17.44
N TYR A 81 14.77 23.01 -18.55
CA TYR A 81 15.35 21.66 -18.54
C TYR A 81 16.60 21.53 -17.65
N ASN A 82 17.52 22.50 -17.70
CA ASN A 82 18.75 22.46 -16.91
C ASN A 82 18.49 22.68 -15.40
N GLN A 83 17.47 23.44 -15.06
CA GLN A 83 17.09 23.69 -13.67
C GLN A 83 16.38 22.46 -13.06
N TYR A 84 15.60 21.75 -13.87
CA TYR A 84 14.82 20.59 -13.42
C TYR A 84 15.67 19.35 -13.10
N VAL A 85 16.91 19.26 -13.60
CA VAL A 85 17.85 18.15 -13.31
C VAL A 85 18.03 17.92 -11.80
N THR A 86 18.04 18.99 -11.00
CA THR A 86 18.23 18.90 -9.54
C THR A 86 16.97 18.44 -8.78
N ILE A 87 15.81 18.53 -9.43
CA ILE A 87 14.51 18.19 -8.87
C ILE A 87 14.20 16.70 -9.12
N VAL A 88 14.54 16.17 -10.30
CA VAL A 88 14.33 14.76 -10.66
C VAL A 88 14.99 13.79 -9.68
N SER A 89 16.21 14.08 -9.23
CA SER A 89 16.93 13.23 -8.27
C SER A 89 16.27 13.15 -6.88
N ARG A 90 15.33 14.04 -6.58
CA ARG A 90 14.59 14.02 -5.30
C ARG A 90 13.35 13.14 -5.32
N MET A 91 12.91 12.70 -6.50
CA MET A 91 11.76 11.82 -6.64
C MET A 91 12.08 10.41 -6.12
N ASN A 92 13.26 9.89 -6.49
CA ASN A 92 13.83 8.70 -5.89
C ASN A 92 15.13 9.07 -5.18
N TYR A 93 15.08 9.21 -3.87
CA TYR A 93 16.24 9.58 -3.07
C TYR A 93 17.24 8.44 -2.85
N LEU A 94 16.93 7.21 -3.32
CA LEU A 94 17.78 6.02 -3.15
C LEU A 94 18.57 5.64 -4.40
N SER A 95 18.06 5.89 -5.62
CA SER A 95 18.74 5.54 -6.88
C SER A 95 18.36 6.43 -8.05
#